data_AF-A0A7J8FVQ9-F1
#
_entry.id   AF-A0A7J8FVQ9-F1
#
_cell.length_a   1.000
_cell.length_b   1.000
_cell.length_c   1.000
_cell.angle_alpha   90.00
_cell.angle_beta   90.00
_cell.angle_gamma   90.00
#
_symmetry.space_group_name_H-M   'P 1'
#
loop_
_entity.id
_entity.type
_entity.pdbx_description
1 polymer ?
#
loop_
_entity_poly.entity_id
_entity_poly.type
_entity_poly.pdbx_seq_one_letter_code
_entity_poly.pdbx_strand_id
1 'polypeptide(L)'
;MVAEQLINPFGEDDDDFETNWCIDRNLQVSLLAVDEMHMSLPKMRKDIYWDDSAARPPYTLAAADYCIPSFLGSTVQMAPHQQSAVLTFSLWHVKRTWHGESILSPRASL
;
A
#
# COMPACT_ATOMS: atom_id res chain seq x y z
N MET A 1 28.89 -26.08 -10.28
CA MET A 1 28.88 -24.62 -10.50
C MET A 1 27.95 -23.89 -9.55
N VAL A 2 26.61 -23.92 -9.66
CA VAL A 2 25.73 -23.16 -8.72
C VAL A 2 25.94 -23.52 -7.25
N ALA A 3 26.05 -24.81 -6.92
CA ALA A 3 26.28 -25.26 -5.54
C ALA A 3 27.69 -24.92 -5.01
N GLU A 4 28.67 -24.71 -5.89
CA GLU A 4 30.03 -24.32 -5.50
C GLU A 4 30.14 -22.82 -5.28
N GLN A 5 29.46 -22.01 -6.10
CA GLN A 5 29.37 -20.55 -5.88
C GLN A 5 28.62 -20.22 -4.59
N LEU A 6 27.53 -20.95 -4.29
CA LEU A 6 26.74 -20.71 -3.08
C LEU A 6 27.30 -21.38 -1.82
N ILE A 7 28.41 -22.13 -1.90
CA ILE A 7 28.98 -22.81 -0.73
C ILE A 7 29.55 -21.81 0.28
N ASN A 8 30.07 -20.68 -0.22
CA ASN A 8 30.54 -19.56 0.58
C ASN A 8 30.20 -18.23 -0.11
N PRO A 9 29.01 -17.67 0.15
CA PRO A 9 28.52 -16.44 -0.51
C PRO A 9 29.18 -15.15 0.03
N PHE A 10 30.32 -15.26 0.72
CA PHE A 10 31.03 -14.16 1.38
C PHE A 10 32.46 -14.01 0.85
N GLY A 11 32.73 -14.54 -0.35
CA GLY A 11 34.00 -14.36 -1.06
C GLY A 11 34.02 -13.06 -1.86
N GLU A 12 34.72 -13.10 -3.01
CA GLU A 12 34.84 -11.99 -3.97
C GLU A 12 34.24 -12.37 -5.34
N ASP A 13 33.47 -13.46 -5.43
CA ASP A 13 32.83 -13.85 -6.68
C ASP A 13 31.73 -12.84 -7.07
N ASP A 14 31.46 -12.66 -8.36
CA ASP A 14 30.51 -11.66 -8.87
C ASP A 14 29.07 -11.81 -8.32
N ASP A 15 28.70 -13.02 -7.86
CA ASP A 15 27.37 -13.35 -7.30
C ASP A 15 27.36 -13.40 -5.75
N ASP A 16 28.48 -13.08 -5.10
CA ASP A 16 28.58 -13.03 -3.64
C ASP A 16 27.84 -11.82 -3.03
N PHE A 17 27.60 -11.86 -1.72
CA PHE A 17 27.01 -10.72 -1.04
C PHE A 17 27.98 -9.54 -0.98
N GLU A 18 27.47 -8.36 -1.32
CA GLU A 18 28.14 -7.07 -1.15
C GLU A 18 28.22 -6.64 0.33
N THR A 19 28.99 -7.38 1.12
CA THR A 19 29.11 -7.20 2.58
C THR A 19 29.75 -5.88 2.95
N ASN A 20 30.76 -5.42 2.21
CA ASN A 20 31.40 -4.12 2.41
C ASN A 20 30.39 -2.97 2.25
N TRP A 21 29.54 -3.03 1.21
CA TRP A 21 28.46 -2.06 1.02
C TRP A 21 27.48 -2.08 2.20
N CYS A 22 27.10 -3.27 2.67
CA CYS A 22 26.22 -3.40 3.83
C CYS A 22 26.82 -2.76 5.08
N ILE A 23 28.13 -2.95 5.32
CA ILE A 23 28.84 -2.37 6.47
C ILE A 23 28.84 -0.83 6.36
N ASP A 24 29.27 -0.29 5.23
CA ASP A 24 29.35 1.16 5.00
C ASP A 24 27.97 1.81 5.15
N ARG A 25 26.96 1.23 4.51
CA ARG A 25 25.57 1.69 4.59
C ARG A 25 25.05 1.66 6.02
N ASN A 26 25.27 0.56 6.74
CA ASN A 26 24.75 0.42 8.09
C ASN A 26 25.45 1.36 9.06
N LEU A 27 26.75 1.55 8.94
CA LEU A 27 27.48 2.52 9.74
C LEU A 27 26.95 3.94 9.50
N GLN A 28 26.81 4.33 8.23
CA GLN A 28 26.29 5.65 7.86
C GLN A 28 24.87 5.87 8.39
N VAL A 29 23.94 4.97 8.10
CA VAL A 29 22.52 5.12 8.47
C VAL A 29 22.35 5.09 9.99
N SER A 30 23.10 4.23 10.70
CA SER A 30 22.98 4.13 12.15
C SER A 30 23.46 5.40 12.85
N LEU A 31 24.59 5.97 12.40
CA LEU A 31 25.10 7.23 12.95
C LEU A 31 24.17 8.41 12.62
N LEU A 32 23.66 8.49 11.39
CA LEU A 32 22.68 9.51 11.00
C LEU A 32 21.40 9.45 11.87
N ALA A 33 20.91 8.24 12.15
CA ALA A 33 19.67 8.04 12.88
C ALA A 33 19.76 8.50 14.35
N VAL A 34 20.91 8.29 15.00
CA VAL A 34 21.11 8.62 16.43
C VAL A 34 21.68 10.01 16.67
N ASP A 35 22.28 10.63 15.66
CA ASP A 35 22.82 11.98 15.74
C ASP A 35 21.82 13.00 15.17
N GLU A 36 21.82 13.21 13.85
CA GLU A 36 21.01 14.25 13.19
C GLU A 36 19.50 14.04 13.34
N MET A 37 19.04 12.79 13.35
CA MET A 37 17.61 12.47 13.41
C MET A 37 17.07 12.30 14.84
N HIS A 38 17.92 12.34 15.86
CA HIS A 38 17.48 12.14 17.25
C HIS A 38 16.53 13.25 17.70
N MET A 39 15.29 12.88 18.03
CA MET A 39 14.21 13.81 18.39
C MET A 39 13.92 14.90 17.34
N SER A 40 14.41 14.72 16.12
CA SER A 40 14.20 15.62 14.99
C SER A 40 12.98 15.16 14.19
N LEU A 41 11.79 15.57 14.64
CA LEU A 41 10.52 15.18 14.02
C LEU A 41 9.98 16.29 13.10
N PRO A 42 9.39 15.94 11.94
CA PRO A 42 8.69 16.92 11.13
C PRO A 42 7.46 17.47 11.87
N LYS A 43 7.04 18.69 11.52
CA LYS A 43 5.84 19.31 12.11
C LYS A 43 4.61 18.47 11.81
N MET A 44 3.88 18.11 12.87
CA MET A 44 2.62 17.37 12.76
C MET A 44 1.57 18.20 12.00
N ARG A 45 0.93 17.58 11.01
CA ARG A 45 -0.13 18.16 10.18
C ARG A 45 -1.17 17.10 9.90
N LYS A 46 -2.42 17.53 9.68
CA LYS A 46 -3.46 16.68 9.10
C LYS A 46 -3.00 16.21 7.72
N ASP A 47 -3.14 14.93 7.42
CA ASP A 47 -2.84 14.40 6.09
C ASP A 47 -3.95 14.73 5.08
N ILE A 48 -3.72 14.41 3.81
CA ILE A 48 -4.63 14.75 2.71
C ILE A 48 -5.97 13.99 2.76
N TYR A 49 -6.07 12.91 3.53
CA TYR A 49 -7.28 12.11 3.73
C TYR A 49 -7.86 12.27 5.15
N TRP A 50 -7.44 13.29 5.91
CA TRP A 50 -7.78 13.43 7.34
C TRP A 50 -9.28 13.34 7.65
N ASP A 51 -10.13 13.89 6.79
CA ASP A 51 -11.60 13.87 6.95
C ASP A 51 -12.30 12.80 6.07
N ASP A 52 -11.54 11.94 5.39
CA ASP A 52 -12.06 10.88 4.50
C ASP A 52 -11.95 9.49 5.15
N SER A 53 -13.11 8.89 5.44
CA SER A 53 -13.20 7.55 6.02
C SER A 53 -12.92 6.42 5.03
N ALA A 54 -12.86 6.71 3.74
CA ALA A 54 -12.64 5.76 2.66
C ALA A 54 -11.50 6.20 1.73
N ALA A 55 -10.34 6.54 2.31
CA ALA A 55 -9.15 6.99 1.59
C ALA A 55 -8.80 6.11 0.38
N ARG A 56 -8.68 6.74 -0.80
CA ARG A 56 -8.31 6.09 -2.06
C ARG A 56 -7.12 6.80 -2.71
N PRO A 57 -5.90 6.28 -2.51
CA PRO A 57 -4.73 6.75 -3.25
C PRO A 57 -4.95 6.67 -4.77
N PRO A 58 -4.54 7.69 -5.54
CA PRO A 58 -4.67 7.66 -6.99
C PRO A 58 -3.72 6.63 -7.61
N TYR A 59 -4.14 6.04 -8.73
CA TYR A 59 -3.31 5.16 -9.54
C TYR A 59 -2.80 5.91 -10.78
N THR A 60 -1.58 5.61 -11.20
CA THR A 60 -1.11 6.04 -12.51
C THR A 60 -1.82 5.24 -13.60
N LEU A 61 -1.81 5.74 -14.85
CA LEU A 61 -2.44 5.05 -15.98
C LEU A 61 -1.87 3.63 -16.19
N ALA A 62 -0.55 3.47 -16.05
CA ALA A 62 0.12 2.17 -16.17
C ALA A 62 -0.21 1.20 -15.03
N ALA A 63 -0.67 1.70 -13.88
CA ALA A 63 -1.00 0.88 -12.71
C ALA A 63 -2.50 0.67 -12.51
N ALA A 64 -3.36 1.24 -13.37
CA ALA A 64 -4.81 1.21 -13.21
C ALA A 64 -5.37 -0.22 -13.13
N ASP A 65 -4.79 -1.16 -13.89
CA ASP A 65 -5.19 -2.56 -13.90
C ASP A 65 -4.90 -3.29 -12.56
N TYR A 66 -4.04 -2.72 -11.70
CA TYR A 66 -3.75 -3.26 -10.36
C TYR A 66 -4.72 -2.75 -9.28
N CYS A 67 -5.67 -1.87 -9.64
CA CYS A 67 -6.75 -1.47 -8.75
C CYS A 67 -7.81 -2.58 -8.64
N ILE A 68 -7.42 -3.72 -8.06
CA ILE A 68 -8.29 -4.88 -7.88
C ILE A 68 -9.11 -4.75 -6.58
N PRO A 69 -10.34 -5.30 -6.54
CA PRO A 69 -11.13 -5.34 -5.31
C PRO A 69 -10.41 -6.09 -4.19
N SER A 70 -10.69 -5.71 -2.94
CA SER A 70 -10.19 -6.43 -1.76
C SER A 70 -10.56 -7.91 -1.82
N PHE A 71 -9.58 -8.77 -1.56
CA PHE A 71 -9.81 -10.20 -1.46
C PHE A 71 -10.55 -10.52 -0.14
N LEU A 72 -11.81 -10.95 -0.24
CA LEU A 72 -12.67 -11.25 0.92
C LEU A 72 -12.60 -12.72 1.36
N GLY A 73 -11.77 -13.55 0.71
CA GLY A 73 -11.68 -14.99 0.94
C GLY A 73 -12.54 -15.82 -0.03
N SER A 74 -12.13 -17.07 -0.28
CA SER A 74 -12.81 -17.97 -1.21
C SER A 74 -14.17 -18.46 -0.72
N THR A 75 -14.41 -18.45 0.59
CA THR A 75 -15.66 -18.92 1.22
C THR A 75 -16.74 -17.85 1.34
N VAL A 76 -16.50 -16.62 0.86
CA VAL A 76 -17.44 -15.49 0.99
C VAL A 76 -18.83 -15.79 0.39
N GLN A 77 -18.89 -16.66 -0.62
CA GLN A 77 -20.13 -17.10 -1.28
C GLN A 77 -20.86 -18.22 -0.53
N MET A 78 -20.24 -18.84 0.47
CA MET A 78 -20.85 -19.87 1.32
C MET A 78 -21.62 -19.26 2.50
N ALA A 79 -21.58 -17.94 2.66
CA ALA A 79 -22.35 -17.24 3.68
C ALA A 79 -23.86 -17.37 3.38
N PRO A 80 -24.69 -17.72 4.38
CA PRO A 80 -26.14 -17.75 4.21
C PRO A 80 -26.66 -16.38 3.76
N HIS A 81 -27.73 -16.38 2.96
CA HIS A 81 -28.35 -15.25 2.24
C HIS A 81 -28.91 -14.09 3.11
N GLN A 82 -28.24 -13.68 4.18
CA GLN A 82 -28.63 -12.57 5.05
C GLN A 82 -27.58 -11.46 5.19
N GLN A 83 -26.68 -11.30 4.21
CA GLN A 83 -25.75 -10.16 4.17
C GLN A 83 -25.71 -9.44 2.81
N SER A 84 -26.87 -9.32 2.14
CA SER A 84 -26.95 -8.64 0.84
C SER A 84 -26.77 -7.10 0.92
N ALA A 85 -26.94 -6.49 2.10
CA ALA A 85 -26.96 -5.03 2.24
C ALA A 85 -25.58 -4.34 2.26
N VAL A 86 -24.53 -5.02 2.74
CA VAL A 86 -23.21 -4.36 2.92
C VAL A 86 -22.36 -4.40 1.64
N LEU A 87 -22.44 -5.50 0.88
CA LEU A 87 -21.64 -5.69 -0.35
C LEU A 87 -22.20 -4.91 -1.55
N THR A 88 -23.51 -4.68 -1.61
CA THR A 88 -24.11 -3.87 -2.67
C THR A 88 -23.73 -2.39 -2.52
N PHE A 89 -23.62 -1.87 -1.30
CA PHE A 89 -23.28 -0.47 -1.07
C PHE A 89 -21.87 -0.12 -1.58
N SER A 90 -20.88 -0.99 -1.34
CA SER A 90 -19.49 -0.78 -1.76
C SER A 90 -19.30 -0.91 -3.27
N LEU A 91 -19.90 -1.92 -3.91
CA LEU A 91 -19.88 -2.08 -5.38
C LEU A 91 -20.60 -0.92 -6.10
N TRP A 92 -21.72 -0.42 -5.57
CA TRP A 92 -22.45 0.72 -6.16
C TRP A 92 -21.66 2.02 -6.04
N HIS A 93 -20.98 2.25 -4.91
CA HIS A 93 -20.12 3.44 -4.74
C HIS A 93 -18.91 3.41 -5.68
N VAL A 94 -18.25 2.25 -5.83
CA VAL A 94 -17.14 2.07 -6.76
C VAL A 94 -17.59 2.32 -8.20
N LYS A 95 -18.74 1.77 -8.61
CA LYS A 95 -19.25 1.94 -9.98
C LYS A 95 -19.65 3.38 -10.30
N ARG A 96 -20.18 4.14 -9.32
CA ARG A 96 -20.45 5.59 -9.47
C ARG A 96 -19.18 6.42 -9.64
N THR A 97 -18.12 6.09 -8.89
CA THR A 97 -16.84 6.83 -9.00
C THR A 97 -16.12 6.62 -10.33
N TRP A 98 -16.36 5.49 -11.02
CA TRP A 98 -15.74 5.18 -12.32
C TRP A 98 -16.43 5.82 -13.54
N HIS A 99 -17.75 6.04 -13.48
CA HIS A 99 -18.52 6.56 -14.63
C HIS A 99 -18.80 8.06 -14.61
N GLY A 100 -18.25 8.83 -13.66
CA GLY A 100 -18.25 10.29 -13.72
C GLY A 100 -19.63 10.96 -13.74
N GLU A 101 -20.70 10.29 -13.29
CA GLU A 101 -22.02 10.92 -13.17
C GLU A 101 -22.14 11.63 -11.82
N SER A 102 -22.01 12.96 -11.87
CA SER A 102 -22.33 13.86 -10.77
C SER A 102 -23.84 13.84 -10.53
N ILE A 103 -24.30 13.30 -9.40
CA ILE A 103 -25.73 13.33 -9.05
C ILE A 103 -26.02 14.58 -8.21
N LEU A 104 -26.75 15.52 -8.82
CA LEU A 104 -27.56 16.53 -8.16
C LEU A 104 -28.32 15.92 -6.97
N SER A 105 -28.15 16.50 -5.79
CA SER A 105 -28.90 16.16 -4.58
C SER A 105 -30.41 16.35 -4.80
N PRO A 106 -31.28 15.36 -4.48
CA PRO A 106 -32.70 15.62 -4.33
C PRO A 106 -32.91 16.35 -3.00
N ARG A 107 -33.32 17.61 -3.12
CA ARG A 107 -33.88 18.46 -2.08
C ARG A 107 -34.81 17.66 -1.16
N ALA A 108 -34.54 17.70 0.15
CA ALA A 108 -35.53 17.36 1.16
C ALA A 108 -36.77 18.23 0.96
N SER A 109 -37.95 17.60 0.88
CA SER A 109 -39.24 18.27 1.05
C SER A 109 -39.87 17.74 2.34
N LEU A 110 -40.36 18.69 3.14
CA LEU A 110 -41.14 18.53 4.37
C LEU A 110 -42.36 17.61 4.18
#